data_AF-A0A3S1G7R9-F1
#
_entry.id   AF-A0A3S1G7R9-F1
#
_cell.length_a   1.000
_cell.length_b   1.000
_cell.length_c   1.000
_cell.angle_alpha   90.00
_cell.angle_beta   90.00
_cell.angle_gamma   90.00
#
_symmetry.space_group_name_H-M   'P 1'
#
loop_
_entity.id
_entity.type
_entity.pdbx_description
1 polymer ?
#
loop_
_entity_poly.entity_id
_entity_poly.type
_entity_poly.pdbx_seq_one_letter_code
_entity_poly.pdbx_strand_id
1 'polypeptide(L)' 'MMWWGGGWYAMIFGPLFMILFLAVLVAAAIILVRGTAGPWSGPAPHSPAIRTPLDILRERFARGEIDKEEFEERRRVLGE' A
#
# COMPACT_ATOMS: atom_id res chain seq x y z
N MET A 1 -28.90 -28.03 -33.36
CA MET A 1 -29.64 -26.76 -33.23
C MET A 1 -29.58 -26.26 -31.79
N MET A 2 -28.46 -25.70 -31.30
CA MET A 2 -28.38 -24.94 -30.01
C MET A 2 -27.06 -24.11 -29.95
N TRP A 3 -26.71 -23.35 -30.99
CA TRP A 3 -25.43 -22.62 -31.03
C TRP A 3 -25.63 -21.14 -31.42
N TRP A 4 -26.77 -20.56 -31.03
CA TRP A 4 -27.13 -19.19 -31.39
C TRP A 4 -27.80 -18.44 -30.25
N GLY A 5 -27.25 -18.58 -29.04
CA GLY A 5 -27.69 -17.85 -27.84
C GLY A 5 -26.56 -17.41 -26.92
N GLY A 6 -25.37 -18.00 -27.03
CA GLY A 6 -24.23 -17.70 -26.16
C GLY A 6 -23.32 -16.56 -26.63
N GLY A 7 -23.46 -16.07 -27.87
CA GLY A 7 -22.51 -15.11 -28.45
C GLY A 7 -22.51 -13.73 -27.79
N TRP A 8 -23.69 -13.18 -27.52
CA TRP A 8 -23.84 -11.86 -26.89
C TRP A 8 -23.47 -11.89 -25.40
N TYR A 9 -23.86 -12.97 -24.70
CA TYR A 9 -23.49 -13.17 -23.31
C TYR A 9 -21.99 -13.43 -23.17
N ALA A 10 -21.38 -14.28 -24.00
CA ALA A 10 -19.93 -14.52 -23.95
C ALA A 10 -19.10 -13.27 -24.28
N MET A 11 -19.59 -12.40 -25.18
CA MET A 11 -18.87 -11.20 -25.60
C MET A 11 -18.83 -10.10 -24.52
N ILE A 12 -19.85 -9.98 -23.68
CA ILE A 12 -19.90 -9.02 -22.56
C ILE A 12 -19.44 -9.66 -21.25
N PHE A 13 -19.93 -10.85 -20.93
CA PHE A 13 -19.58 -11.52 -19.68
C PHE A 13 -18.15 -12.07 -19.68
N GLY A 14 -17.54 -12.35 -20.84
CA GLY A 14 -16.15 -12.79 -20.92
C GLY A 14 -15.17 -11.78 -20.32
N PRO A 15 -15.09 -10.53 -20.83
CA PRO A 15 -14.22 -9.50 -20.28
C PRO A 15 -14.53 -9.15 -18.82
N LEU A 16 -15.82 -9.09 -18.46
CA LEU A 16 -16.26 -8.84 -17.09
C LEU A 16 -15.78 -9.92 -16.12
N PHE A 17 -15.89 -11.19 -16.51
CA PHE A 17 -15.43 -12.31 -15.69
C PHE A 17 -13.90 -12.32 -15.56
N MET A 18 -13.17 -11.94 -16.62
CA MET A 18 -11.72 -11.79 -16.57
C MET A 18 -11.30 -10.69 -15.58
N ILE A 19 -11.96 -9.53 -15.62
CA ILE A 19 -11.71 -8.42 -14.70
C ILE A 19 -12.05 -8.83 -13.27
N LEU A 20 -13.20 -9.49 -13.06
CA LEU A 20 -13.60 -9.98 -11.75
C LEU A 20 -12.58 -10.99 -11.20
N PHE A 21 -12.13 -11.94 -12.02
CA PHE A 21 -11.11 -12.91 -11.65
C PHE A 21 -9.79 -12.22 -11.27
N LEU A 22 -9.37 -11.21 -12.03
CA LEU A 22 -8.18 -10.42 -11.73
C LEU A 22 -8.34 -9.61 -10.42
N ALA A 23 -9.52 -9.01 -10.20
CA ALA A 23 -9.84 -8.30 -8.97
C ALA A 23 -9.80 -9.25 -7.76
N VAL A 24 -10.31 -10.47 -7.89
CA VAL A 24 -10.24 -11.51 -6.85
C VAL A 24 -8.80 -11.93 -6.58
N LEU A 25 -7.98 -12.13 -7.62
CA LEU A 25 -6.55 -12.44 -7.46
C LEU A 25 -5.81 -11.33 -6.71
N VAL A 26 -6.05 -10.06 -7.08
CA VAL A 26 -5.46 -8.91 -6.38
C VAL A 26 -5.93 -8.84 -4.94
N ALA A 27 -7.22 -9.01 -4.68
CA ALA A 27 -7.78 -9.02 -3.33
C ALA A 27 -7.17 -10.15 -2.48
N ALA A 28 -7.03 -11.35 -3.04
CA ALA A 28 -6.40 -12.48 -2.38
C ALA A 28 -4.91 -12.20 -2.06
N ALA A 29 -4.18 -11.60 -3.00
CA ALA A 29 -2.79 -11.18 -2.77
C ALA A 29 -2.70 -10.13 -1.65
N ILE A 30 -3.59 -9.13 -1.63
CA ILE A 30 -3.65 -8.12 -0.56
C ILE A 30 -3.94 -8.76 0.78
N ILE A 31 -4.92 -9.68 0.86
CA ILE A 31 -5.27 -10.37 2.11
C ILE A 31 -4.10 -11.22 2.60
N LEU A 32 -3.40 -11.92 1.69
CA LEU A 32 -2.25 -12.74 2.05
C LEU A 32 -1.11 -11.87 2.59
N VAL A 33 -0.76 -10.79 1.87
CA VAL A 33 0.28 -9.84 2.28
C VAL A 33 -0.11 -9.16 3.60
N ARG A 34 -1.37 -8.74 3.77
CA ARG A 34 -1.89 -8.10 4.98
C ARG A 34 -2.02 -9.06 6.17
N GLY A 35 -2.22 -10.35 5.92
CA GLY A 35 -2.25 -11.40 6.94
C GLY A 35 -0.86 -11.80 7.42
N THR A 36 0.14 -11.79 6.54
CA THR A 36 1.55 -12.05 6.90
C THR A 36 2.27 -10.80 7.40
N ALA A 37 1.84 -9.61 6.98
CA ALA A 37 2.24 -8.33 7.55
C ALA A 37 1.35 -8.02 8.77
N GLY A 38 1.49 -8.81 9.85
CA GLY A 38 0.97 -8.43 11.17
C GLY A 38 1.33 -6.97 11.47
N PRO A 39 0.42 -6.21 12.11
CA PRO A 39 0.21 -4.77 11.97
C PRO A 39 1.47 -4.00 11.58
N TRP A 40 1.85 -4.08 10.32
CA TRP A 40 3.01 -3.38 9.83
C TRP A 40 2.48 -2.05 9.37
N SER A 41 2.71 -1.06 10.22
CA SER A 41 2.56 0.36 9.99
C SER A 41 3.31 0.79 8.71
N GLY A 42 2.80 0.41 7.55
CA GLY A 42 3.03 1.10 6.30
C GLY A 42 2.13 2.34 6.31
N PRO A 43 2.64 3.54 6.02
CA PRO A 43 1.93 4.78 6.28
C PRO A 43 0.66 4.82 5.43
N ALA A 44 -0.48 4.69 6.12
CA ALA A 44 -1.78 4.97 5.53
C ALA A 44 -1.75 6.40 5.00
N PRO A 45 -2.09 6.63 3.73
CA PRO A 45 -2.28 7.99 3.27
C PRO A 45 -3.57 8.47 3.95
N HIS A 46 -3.52 9.63 4.60
CA HIS A 46 -4.69 10.33 5.16
C HIS A 46 -5.17 9.91 6.56
N SER A 47 -4.30 10.04 7.56
CA SER A 47 -4.77 10.46 8.88
C SER A 47 -3.91 11.62 9.38
N PRO A 48 -4.48 12.71 9.93
CA PRO A 48 -3.73 13.79 10.58
C PRO A 48 -3.22 13.32 11.95
N ALA A 49 -2.59 12.14 11.98
CA ALA A 49 -1.95 11.59 13.15
C ALA A 49 -0.58 12.25 13.26
N ILE A 50 -0.50 13.25 14.15
CA ILE A 50 0.68 13.65 14.92
C ILE A 50 1.99 13.15 14.27
N ARG A 51 2.57 13.96 13.38
CA ARG A 51 3.90 13.66 12.83
C ARG A 51 4.84 13.45 14.01
N THR A 52 5.39 12.24 14.13
CA THR A 52 6.30 11.98 15.24
C THR A 52 7.54 12.86 15.05
N PRO A 53 8.17 13.34 16.13
CA PRO A 53 9.41 14.13 16.03
C PRO A 53 10.49 13.45 15.18
N LEU A 54 10.50 12.11 15.17
CA LEU A 54 11.37 11.28 14.35
C LEU A 54 11.10 11.39 12.84
N ASP A 55 9.84 11.51 12.43
CA ASP A 55 9.46 11.66 11.02
C ASP A 55 9.88 13.02 10.47
N ILE A 56 9.75 14.07 11.28
CA ILE A 56 10.25 15.42 10.95
C ILE A 56 11.78 15.41 10.83
N LEU A 57 12.47 14.69 11.71
CA LEU A 57 13.92 14.56 11.68
C LEU A 57 14.39 13.84 10.40
N ARG A 58 13.72 12.76 10.00
CA ARG A 58 14.00 12.04 8.73
C ARG A 58 13.76 12.92 7.51
N GLU A 59 12.68 13.70 7.52
CA GLU A 59 12.35 14.61 6.43
C GLU A 59 13.45 15.68 6.24
N ARG A 60 13.97 16.25 7.33
CA ARG A 60 15.07 17.23 7.27
C ARG A 60 16.40 16.63 6.82
N PHE A 61 16.70 15.41 7.24
CA PHE A 61 17.88 14.68 6.77
C PHE A 61 17.79 14.38 5.27
N ALA A 62 16.62 13.94 4.78
CA ALA A 62 16.40 13.69 3.36
C ALA A 62 16.47 14.96 2.50
N ARG A 63 16.11 16.12 3.06
CA ARG A 63 16.28 17.43 2.42
C ARG A 63 17.73 17.94 2.45
N GLY A 64 18.61 17.30 3.22
CA GLY A 64 19.99 17.76 3.43
C GLY A 64 20.10 19.00 4.31
N GLU A 65 19.05 19.34 5.07
CA GLU A 65 19.05 20.47 6.01
C GLU A 65 19.87 20.17 7.28
N ILE A 66 20.08 18.89 7.58
CA ILE A 66 20.88 18.41 8.71
C ILE A 66 21.84 17.33 8.23
N ASP A 67 23.02 17.29 8.84
CA ASP A 67 24.02 16.27 8.56
C ASP A 67 23.69 14.95 9.28
N LYS A 68 24.41 13.88 8.93
CA LYS A 68 24.30 12.56 9.54
C LYS A 68 24.65 12.58 11.04
N GLU A 69 25.69 13.29 11.46
CA GLU A 69 26.07 13.42 12.88
C GLU A 69 24.92 14.08 13.67
N GLU A 70 24.38 15.20 13.19
CA GLU A 70 23.23 15.89 13.80
C GLU A 70 21.95 15.03 13.81
N PHE A 71 21.74 14.22 12.78
CA PHE A 71 20.63 13.27 12.71
C PHE A 71 20.75 12.17 13.78
N GLU A 72 21.93 11.59 13.96
CA GLU A 72 22.13 10.50 14.93
C GLU A 72 22.01 10.99 16.38
N GLU A 73 22.54 12.17 16.70
CA GLU A 73 22.41 12.78 18.03
C GLU A 73 20.94 12.99 18.40
N ARG A 74 20.16 13.62 17.52
CA ARG A 74 18.73 13.89 17.75
C ARG A 74 17.88 12.63 17.73
N ARG A 75 18.23 11.65 16.89
CA ARG A 75 17.55 10.35 16.86
C ARG A 75 17.72 9.61 18.19
N ARG A 76 18.91 9.70 18.81
CA ARG A 76 19.18 9.08 20.11
C ARG A 76 18.37 9.74 21.24
N VAL A 77 18.33 11.07 21.25
CA VAL A 77 17.55 11.84 22.24
C VAL A 77 16.04 11.60 22.11
N LEU A 78 15.53 11.39 20.90
CA LEU A 78 14.11 11.10 20.65
C LEU A 78 13.73 9.62 20.81
N GLY A 79 14.73 8.74 20.96
CA GLY A 79 14.54 7.29 21.12
C GLY A 79 14.72 6.78 22.56
N GLU A 80 15.24 7.62 23.46
CA GLU A 80 15.14 7.48 24.92
C GLU A 80 13.86 8.16 25.44
#